data_AF-K9H5H6-F1
#
_entry.id   AF-K9H5H6-F1
#
_cell.length_a   1.000
_cell.length_b   1.000
_cell.length_c   1.000
_cell.angle_alpha   90.00
_cell.angle_beta   90.00
_cell.angle_gamma   90.00
#
_symmetry.space_group_name_H-M   'P 1'
#
loop_
_entity.id
_entity.type
_entity.pdbx_description
1 polymer ?
#
loop_
_entity_poly.entity_id
_entity_poly.type
_entity_poly.pdbx_seq_one_letter_code
_entity_poly.pdbx_strand_id
1 'polypeptide(L)'
;MSSQILRKLQGGNLEVFKFGMYVLFPIGWMYYFGTNLDNRFSTKGFWPTAEQSHKIPLDKEEIDQELTRMRMVDAMKREQRQAAETQAQIQATPSQQ
;
A
#
# COMPACT_ATOMS: atom_id res chain seq x y z
N MET A 1 11.43 -25.96 48.67
CA MET A 1 11.78 -26.77 47.46
C MET A 1 12.17 -25.88 46.26
N SER A 2 11.55 -24.71 46.06
CA SER A 2 11.81 -23.80 44.93
C SER A 2 13.23 -23.20 44.88
N SER A 3 13.90 -23.03 46.02
CA SER A 3 15.24 -22.41 46.09
C SER A 3 16.36 -23.24 45.44
N GLN A 4 16.23 -24.58 45.40
CA GLN A 4 17.26 -25.43 44.81
C GLN A 4 17.29 -25.37 43.28
N ILE A 5 16.12 -25.18 42.65
CA ILE A 5 15.99 -25.04 41.19
C ILE A 5 16.61 -23.73 40.72
N LEU A 6 16.38 -22.63 41.46
CA LEU A 6 17.00 -21.34 41.13
C LEU A 6 18.53 -21.35 41.28
N ARG A 7 19.07 -22.07 42.27
CA ARG A 7 20.53 -22.22 42.42
C ARG A 7 21.15 -23.06 41.29
N LYS A 8 20.43 -24.04 40.75
CA LYS A 8 20.89 -24.83 39.58
C LYS A 8 20.89 -24.03 38.28
N LEU A 9 20.10 -22.95 38.21
CA LEU A 9 20.01 -22.03 37.07
C LEU A 9 20.95 -20.82 37.19
N GLN A 10 21.98 -20.85 38.04
CA GLN A 10 23.01 -19.81 38.12
C GLN A 10 24.29 -20.22 37.39
N GLY A 11 25.08 -19.23 36.92
CA GLY A 11 26.33 -19.46 36.19
C GLY A 11 26.10 -20.03 34.78
N GLY A 12 27.00 -20.89 34.30
CA GLY A 12 26.93 -21.45 32.93
C GLY A 12 25.63 -22.19 32.59
N ASN A 13 24.93 -22.77 33.58
CA ASN A 13 23.61 -23.39 33.37
C ASN A 13 22.53 -22.38 32.93
N LEU A 14 22.65 -21.12 33.35
CA LEU A 14 21.78 -20.04 32.89
C LEU A 14 22.03 -19.72 31.41
N GLU A 15 23.28 -19.79 30.98
CA GLU A 15 23.66 -19.53 29.59
C GLU A 15 23.15 -20.63 28.66
N VAL A 16 23.24 -21.89 29.08
CA VAL A 16 22.66 -23.03 28.34
C VAL A 16 21.13 -22.90 28.27
N PHE A 17 20.47 -22.49 29.35
CA PHE A 17 19.02 -22.25 29.32
C PHE A 17 18.64 -21.12 28.36
N LYS A 18 19.35 -19.97 28.42
CA LYS A 18 19.15 -18.84 27.50
C LYS A 18 19.36 -19.26 26.05
N PHE A 19 20.43 -20.01 25.78
CA PHE A 19 20.71 -20.56 24.44
C PHE A 19 19.59 -21.47 23.96
N GLY A 20 19.15 -22.42 24.79
CA GLY A 20 18.03 -23.30 24.48
C GLY A 20 16.74 -22.52 24.18
N MET A 21 16.44 -21.50 24.98
CA MET A 21 15.29 -20.62 24.74
C MET A 21 15.43 -19.86 23.41
N TYR A 22 16.60 -19.30 23.11
CA TYR A 22 16.82 -18.55 21.86
C TYR A 22 16.77 -19.43 20.60
N VAL A 23 17.03 -20.72 20.71
CA VAL A 23 16.89 -21.67 19.60
C VAL A 23 15.44 -22.18 19.51
N LEU A 24 14.85 -22.59 20.62
CA LEU A 24 13.52 -23.19 20.65
C LEU A 24 12.40 -22.17 20.40
N PHE A 25 12.57 -20.92 20.85
CA PHE A 25 11.58 -19.86 20.67
C PHE A 25 11.29 -19.57 19.18
N PRO A 26 12.28 -19.24 18.33
CA PRO A 26 12.03 -18.97 16.92
C PRO A 26 11.57 -20.22 16.16
N ILE A 27 12.10 -21.42 16.48
CA ILE A 27 11.68 -22.67 15.83
C ILE A 27 10.23 -23.01 16.17
N GLY A 28 9.85 -22.91 17.44
CA GLY A 28 8.48 -23.15 17.88
C GLY A 28 7.50 -22.11 17.33
N TRP A 29 7.92 -20.83 17.28
CA TRP A 29 7.14 -19.76 16.66
C TRP A 29 6.93 -20.01 15.17
N MET A 30 7.99 -20.40 14.44
CA MET A 30 7.89 -20.80 13.03
C MET A 30 7.03 -22.05 12.84
N TYR A 31 7.08 -23.04 13.72
CA TYR A 31 6.25 -24.23 13.59
C TYR A 31 4.76 -23.90 13.78
N TYR A 32 4.44 -23.06 14.77
CA TYR A 32 3.07 -22.68 15.08
C TYR A 32 2.47 -21.71 14.06
N PHE A 33 3.23 -20.70 13.62
CA PHE A 33 2.74 -19.70 12.67
C PHE A 33 3.09 -20.00 11.21
N GLY A 34 4.26 -20.56 10.93
CA GLY A 34 4.84 -20.64 9.58
C GLY A 34 4.16 -21.60 8.61
N THR A 35 3.35 -22.56 9.09
CA THR A 35 2.63 -23.50 8.22
C THR A 35 1.20 -23.08 7.90
N ASN A 36 0.68 -22.02 8.55
CA ASN A 36 -0.73 -21.61 8.48
C ASN A 36 -0.92 -20.08 8.39
N LEU A 37 0.07 -19.37 7.83
CA LEU A 37 -0.01 -17.92 7.64
C LEU A 37 -1.14 -17.54 6.68
N ASP A 38 -1.29 -18.26 5.58
CA ASP A 38 -2.25 -17.94 4.52
C ASP A 38 -3.70 -17.93 5.06
N ASN A 39 -4.13 -18.98 5.76
CA ASN A 39 -5.47 -19.03 6.33
C ASN A 39 -5.71 -18.02 7.47
N ARG A 40 -4.67 -17.71 8.26
CA ARG A 40 -4.78 -16.77 9.41
C ARG A 40 -4.73 -15.30 9.00
N PHE A 41 -4.08 -14.97 7.88
CA PHE A 41 -3.86 -13.60 7.42
C PHE A 41 -4.52 -13.30 6.06
N SER A 42 -5.21 -14.26 5.42
CA SER A 42 -5.99 -13.98 4.22
C SER A 42 -7.13 -13.03 4.56
N THR A 43 -7.08 -11.83 3.99
CA THR A 43 -8.18 -10.86 4.06
C THR A 43 -9.13 -11.12 2.90
N LYS A 44 -10.41 -11.36 3.20
CA LYS A 44 -11.44 -11.53 2.18
C LYS A 44 -11.59 -10.23 1.40
N GLY A 45 -11.40 -10.28 0.08
CA GLY A 45 -11.54 -9.10 -0.79
C GLY A 45 -10.36 -8.12 -0.72
N PHE A 46 -9.14 -8.59 -0.37
CA PHE A 46 -7.93 -7.76 -0.41
C PHE A 46 -7.73 -7.07 -1.76
N TRP A 47 -8.00 -7.81 -2.85
CA TRP A 47 -7.91 -7.29 -4.21
C TRP A 47 -9.30 -6.81 -4.68
N PRO A 48 -9.37 -5.62 -5.31
CA PRO A 48 -10.59 -5.17 -5.95
C PRO A 48 -11.04 -6.19 -6.99
N THR A 49 -12.35 -6.43 -7.03
CA THR A 49 -12.94 -7.37 -7.98
C THR A 49 -12.78 -6.88 -9.43
N ALA A 50 -12.91 -7.77 -10.40
CA ALA A 50 -12.84 -7.41 -11.82
C ALA A 50 -13.90 -6.38 -12.25
N GLU A 51 -15.01 -6.27 -11.51
CA GLU A 51 -16.04 -5.25 -11.71
C GLU A 51 -15.63 -3.87 -11.17
N GLN A 52 -14.79 -3.85 -10.13
CA GLN A 52 -14.25 -2.63 -9.54
C GLN A 52 -12.97 -2.16 -10.24
N SER A 53 -12.38 -3.00 -11.09
CA SER A 53 -11.24 -2.65 -11.91
C SER A 53 -11.68 -1.86 -13.14
N HIS A 54 -10.93 -0.80 -13.49
CA HIS A 54 -11.14 -0.10 -14.75
C HIS A 54 -10.96 -1.08 -15.91
N LYS A 55 -12.03 -1.27 -16.71
CA LYS A 55 -11.97 -2.06 -17.93
C LYS A 55 -11.35 -1.21 -19.03
N ILE A 56 -10.26 -1.68 -19.60
CA ILE A 56 -9.67 -1.05 -20.78
C ILE A 56 -10.60 -1.35 -21.95
N PRO A 57 -10.97 -0.36 -22.77
CA PRO A 57 -11.77 -0.59 -23.95
C PRO A 57 -11.01 -1.50 -24.92
N LEU A 58 -11.62 -2.64 -25.28
CA LEU A 58 -11.00 -3.65 -26.14
C LEU A 58 -11.51 -3.57 -27.58
N ASP A 59 -12.72 -3.06 -27.77
CA ASP A 59 -13.33 -2.88 -29.08
C ASP A 59 -12.92 -1.55 -29.72
N LYS A 60 -12.69 -1.57 -31.03
CA LYS A 60 -12.26 -0.40 -31.80
C LYS A 60 -13.21 0.79 -31.63
N GLU A 61 -14.52 0.53 -31.64
CA GLU A 61 -15.55 1.56 -31.50
C GLU A 61 -15.51 2.22 -30.11
N GLU A 62 -15.31 1.42 -29.06
CA GLU A 62 -15.18 1.89 -27.68
C GLU A 62 -13.91 2.74 -27.49
N ILE A 63 -12.81 2.32 -28.13
CA ILE A 63 -11.54 3.07 -28.15
C ILE A 63 -11.74 4.43 -28.85
N ASP A 64 -12.39 4.46 -30.01
CA ASP A 64 -12.62 5.69 -30.77
C ASP A 64 -13.52 6.68 -29.98
N GLN A 65 -14.52 6.18 -29.26
CA GLN A 65 -15.38 6.98 -28.37
C GLN A 65 -14.61 7.55 -27.18
N GLU A 66 -13.83 6.73 -26.48
CA GLU A 66 -13.05 7.17 -25.33
C GLU A 66 -11.95 8.15 -25.75
N LEU A 67 -11.32 7.95 -26.91
CA LEU A 67 -10.35 8.88 -27.47
C LEU A 67 -10.98 10.24 -27.81
N THR A 68 -12.19 10.23 -28.35
CA THR A 68 -12.94 11.46 -28.64
C THR A 68 -13.28 12.19 -27.34
N ARG A 69 -13.72 11.46 -26.30
CA ARG A 69 -13.96 12.00 -24.96
C ARG A 69 -12.71 12.66 -24.38
N MET A 70 -11.55 11.98 -24.45
CA MET A 70 -10.27 12.52 -23.98
C MET A 70 -9.89 13.82 -24.70
N ARG A 71 -10.01 13.85 -26.04
CA ARG A 71 -9.71 15.05 -26.85
C ARG A 71 -10.59 16.24 -26.49
N MET A 72 -11.88 16.02 -26.23
CA MET A 72 -12.80 17.08 -25.79
C MET A 72 -12.41 17.64 -24.42
N VAL A 73 -12.10 16.78 -23.46
CA VAL A 73 -11.66 17.21 -22.11
C VAL A 73 -10.37 18.02 -22.18
N ASP A 74 -9.42 17.59 -23.02
CA ASP A 74 -8.16 18.32 -23.19
C ASP A 74 -8.36 19.68 -23.85
N ALA A 75 -9.26 19.78 -24.84
CA ALA A 75 -9.62 21.06 -25.45
C ALA A 75 -10.23 22.03 -24.42
N MET A 76 -11.21 21.58 -23.64
CA MET A 76 -11.82 22.39 -22.58
C MET A 76 -10.78 22.86 -21.54
N LYS A 77 -9.89 21.96 -21.10
CA LYS A 77 -8.81 22.34 -20.15
C LYS A 77 -7.83 23.34 -20.74
N ARG A 78 -7.57 23.30 -22.05
CA ARG A 78 -6.74 24.31 -22.73
C ARG A 78 -7.44 25.67 -22.75
N GLU A 79 -8.71 25.70 -23.13
CA GLU A 79 -9.49 26.94 -23.15
C GLU A 79 -9.60 27.57 -21.77
N GLN A 80 -9.85 26.78 -20.73
CA GLN A 80 -9.89 27.28 -19.34
C GLN A 80 -8.56 27.88 -18.90
N ARG A 81 -7.42 27.26 -19.26
CA ARG A 81 -6.08 27.81 -18.97
C ARG A 81 -5.86 29.14 -19.68
N GLN A 82 -6.18 29.21 -20.98
CA GLN A 82 -6.04 30.44 -21.75
C GLN A 82 -6.93 31.57 -21.22
N ALA A 83 -8.17 31.26 -20.84
CA ALA A 83 -9.08 32.23 -20.24
C ALA A 83 -8.58 32.74 -18.87
N ALA A 84 -8.03 31.85 -18.04
CA ALA A 84 -7.44 32.23 -16.77
C ALA A 84 -6.18 33.09 -16.94
N GLU A 85 -5.31 32.74 -17.89
CA GLU A 85 -4.11 33.52 -18.23
C GLU A 85 -4.46 34.91 -18.76
N THR A 86 -5.50 35.01 -19.61
CA THR A 86 -5.99 36.30 -20.14
C THR A 86 -6.56 37.17 -19.01
N GLN A 87 -7.37 36.58 -18.12
CA GLN A 87 -7.90 37.30 -16.95
C GLN A 87 -6.79 37.77 -16.00
N ALA A 88 -5.77 36.94 -15.78
CA ALA A 88 -4.61 37.29 -14.97
C ALA A 88 -3.79 38.43 -15.59
N GLN A 89 -3.59 38.45 -16.91
CA GLN A 89 -2.89 39.54 -17.62
C GLN A 89 -3.68 40.87 -17.58
N ILE A 90 -5.00 40.82 -17.72
CA ILE A 90 -5.87 42.01 -17.63
C ILE A 90 -5.82 42.60 -16.21
N GLN A 91 -5.76 41.76 -15.17
CA GLN A 91 -5.65 42.21 -13.77
C GLN A 91 -4.24 42.70 -13.39
N ALA A 92 -3.19 42.18 -14.02
CA ALA A 92 -1.79 42.53 -13.73
C ALA A 92 -1.29 43.80 -14.45
N THR A 93 -2.12 44.45 -15.29
CA THR A 93 -1.80 45.74 -15.91
C THR A 93 -2.53 46.86 -15.15
N PRO A 94 -1.98 47.38 -14.03
CA PRO A 94 -2.57 48.53 -13.36
C PRO A 94 -2.30 49.78 -14.20
N SER A 95 -3.35 50.56 -14.37
CA SER A 95 -3.42 51.89 -14.95
C SER A 95 -2.23 52.77 -14.51
N GLN A 96 -1.20 52.87 -15.34
CA GLN A 96 -0.29 54.01 -15.31
C GLN A 96 -0.95 55.13 -16.13
N GLN A 97 -1.68 56.00 -15.43
CA GLN A 97 -2.00 57.35 -15.86
C GLN A 97 -1.08 58.33 -15.14
#